data_AF-A0A1R1LWC6-F1
#
_entry.id   AF-A0A1R1LWC6-F1
#
_cell.length_a   1.000
_cell.length_b   1.000
_cell.length_c   1.000
_cell.angle_alpha   90.00
_cell.angle_beta   90.00
_cell.angle_gamma   90.00
#
_symmetry.space_group_name_H-M   'P 1'
#
loop_
_entity.id
_entity.type
_entity.pdbx_description
1 polymer ?
#
loop_
_entity_poly.entity_id
_entity_poly.type
_entity_poly.pdbx_seq_one_letter_code
_entity_poly.pdbx_strand_id
1 'polypeptide(L)'
;MAPGLQTKEAWRDWLLHPERIDSPLGKVSLKQIPPLLRRRFSPLGKCAMGAILPILEDGESIPSIFASRHGDTELSLSLQKDMGLDEPMSPTGFSLAVHNAVSGLFSIARKDTSEITSISAMEALVLQALLEAVGQLQVSARVLCVVYDMPLPEPFSRFTKGDQFPYAIAMILSQTTGDSYSIEQCGNINDIIEPPSVSKPINSELKQINSEPLRFLQLLTDISSATDSQLNGASWRIAKVK
;
A
#
# COMPACT_ATOMS: atom_id res chain seq x y z
N MET A 1 8.27 2.34 3.62
CA MET A 1 8.76 1.24 4.49
C MET A 1 8.84 -0.04 3.68
N ALA A 2 10.00 -0.66 3.61
CA ALA A 2 10.26 -2.02 3.10
C ALA A 2 11.56 -2.54 3.78
N PRO A 3 11.97 -3.81 3.62
CA PRO A 3 13.22 -4.30 4.18
C PRO A 3 14.40 -3.44 3.71
N GLY A 4 15.14 -2.83 4.65
CA GLY A 4 16.24 -1.90 4.35
C GLY A 4 15.82 -0.50 3.89
N LEU A 5 14.53 -0.25 3.58
CA LEU A 5 14.06 1.01 3.00
C LEU A 5 13.06 1.71 3.94
N GLN A 6 13.58 2.48 4.89
CA GLN A 6 12.78 3.13 5.94
C GLN A 6 12.66 4.65 5.78
N THR A 7 13.56 5.28 5.03
CA THR A 7 13.59 6.75 4.83
C THR A 7 13.33 7.12 3.38
N LYS A 8 12.95 8.39 3.13
CA LYS A 8 12.72 8.92 1.78
C LYS A 8 13.99 8.80 0.92
N GLU A 9 15.16 9.04 1.52
CA GLU A 9 16.47 8.98 0.87
C GLU A 9 16.81 7.54 0.47
N ALA A 10 16.63 6.57 1.38
CA ALA A 10 16.87 5.16 1.07
C ALA A 10 15.96 4.66 -0.07
N TRP A 11 14.69 5.09 -0.08
CA TRP A 11 13.79 4.80 -1.20
C TRP A 11 14.24 5.46 -2.49
N ARG A 12 14.66 6.73 -2.45
CA ARG A 12 15.16 7.44 -3.63
C ARG A 12 16.38 6.75 -4.23
N ASP A 13 17.36 6.41 -3.40
CA ASP A 13 18.59 5.76 -3.83
C ASP A 13 18.31 4.38 -4.45
N TRP A 14 17.47 3.57 -3.80
CA TRP A 14 17.08 2.27 -4.33
C TRP A 14 16.27 2.38 -5.63
N LEU A 15 15.38 3.36 -5.77
CA LEU A 15 14.62 3.56 -7.01
C LEU A 15 15.49 4.00 -8.19
N LEU A 16 16.59 4.71 -7.93
CA LEU A 16 17.59 5.08 -8.95
C LEU A 16 18.52 3.90 -9.28
N HIS A 17 18.81 3.06 -8.29
CA HIS A 17 19.72 1.91 -8.40
C HIS A 17 19.07 0.65 -7.83
N PRO A 18 18.08 0.09 -8.53
CA PRO A 18 17.31 -1.00 -7.97
C PRO A 18 18.11 -2.29 -7.84
N GLU A 19 18.12 -2.81 -6.62
CA GLU A 19 18.70 -4.10 -6.28
C GLU A 19 17.64 -5.04 -5.70
N ARG A 20 17.89 -6.34 -5.81
CA ARG A 20 16.97 -7.37 -5.32
C ARG A 20 16.87 -7.31 -3.79
N ILE A 21 15.64 -7.26 -3.27
CA ILE A 21 15.35 -7.28 -1.83
C ILE A 21 14.93 -8.70 -1.44
N ASP A 22 15.91 -9.51 -1.01
CA ASP A 22 15.66 -10.91 -0.59
C ASP A 22 15.39 -11.07 0.91
N SER A 23 15.56 -10.00 1.68
CA SER A 23 15.38 -10.05 3.13
C SER A 23 13.88 -10.00 3.49
N PRO A 24 13.42 -10.82 4.45
CA PRO A 24 12.08 -10.66 5.00
C PRO A 24 11.94 -9.29 5.66
N LEU A 25 10.71 -8.90 5.99
CA LEU A 25 10.48 -7.70 6.79
C LEU A 25 11.30 -7.80 8.09
N GLY A 26 12.28 -6.92 8.23
CA GLY A 26 13.12 -6.85 9.42
C GLY A 26 12.30 -6.52 10.66
N LYS A 27 12.95 -6.49 11.84
CA LYS A 27 12.27 -6.19 13.10
C LYS A 27 11.74 -4.75 13.10
N VAL A 28 10.45 -4.59 12.86
CA VAL A 28 9.76 -3.31 12.97
C VAL A 28 9.55 -2.96 14.44
N SER A 29 10.04 -1.80 14.87
CA SER A 29 9.82 -1.30 16.23
C SER A 29 8.42 -0.72 16.36
N LEU A 30 7.54 -1.43 17.09
CA LEU A 30 6.17 -1.01 17.35
C LEU A 30 5.95 -0.57 18.81
N LYS A 31 6.96 0.03 19.45
CA LYS A 31 6.98 0.24 20.91
C LYS A 31 5.75 0.98 21.46
N GLN A 32 5.15 1.86 20.65
CA GLN A 32 3.94 2.62 20.95
C GLN A 32 2.68 1.74 21.07
N ILE A 33 2.66 0.57 20.45
CA ILE A 33 1.53 -0.36 20.49
C ILE A 33 1.67 -1.28 21.73
N PRO A 34 0.61 -1.49 22.53
CA PRO A 34 0.64 -2.40 23.67
C PRO A 34 1.11 -3.81 23.31
N PRO A 35 1.94 -4.49 24.14
CA PRO A 35 2.57 -5.76 23.78
C PRO A 35 1.62 -6.87 23.32
N LEU A 36 0.43 -6.98 23.94
CA LEU A 36 -0.57 -7.99 23.57
C LEU A 36 -1.18 -7.71 22.19
N LEU A 37 -1.43 -6.45 21.85
CA LEU A 37 -1.93 -6.06 20.53
C LEU A 37 -0.85 -6.21 19.45
N ARG A 38 0.42 -5.91 19.78
CA ARG A 38 1.54 -6.14 18.86
C ARG A 38 1.63 -7.57 18.35
N ARG A 39 1.27 -8.55 19.20
CA ARG A 39 1.29 -9.97 18.85
C ARG A 39 0.15 -10.36 17.89
N ARG A 40 -0.93 -9.57 17.82
CA ARG A 40 -2.07 -9.80 16.93
C ARG A 40 -1.83 -9.28 15.51
N PHE A 41 -0.89 -8.36 15.31
CA PHE A 41 -0.52 -7.93 13.96
C PHE A 41 0.28 -9.01 13.24
N SER A 42 -0.21 -9.40 12.07
CA SER A 42 0.51 -10.22 11.10
C SER A 42 1.73 -9.48 10.52
N PRO A 43 2.59 -10.13 9.72
CA PRO A 43 3.64 -9.43 8.99
C PRO A 43 3.12 -8.23 8.18
N LEU A 44 1.99 -8.39 7.48
CA LEU A 44 1.31 -7.31 6.73
C LEU A 44 1.01 -6.11 7.63
N GLY A 45 0.34 -6.37 8.76
CA GLY A 45 0.01 -5.33 9.72
C GLY A 45 1.23 -4.66 10.33
N LYS A 46 2.28 -5.43 10.66
CA LYS A 46 3.55 -4.88 11.17
C LYS A 46 4.24 -3.98 10.14
N CYS A 47 4.18 -4.31 8.85
CA CYS A 47 4.71 -3.48 7.78
C CYS A 47 3.98 -2.13 7.71
N ALA A 48 2.65 -2.16 7.70
CA ALA A 48 1.81 -0.96 7.72
C ALA A 48 2.11 -0.08 8.93
N MET A 49 2.11 -0.65 10.14
CA MET A 49 2.42 0.09 11.37
C MET A 49 3.84 0.69 11.36
N GLY A 50 4.80 0.00 10.74
CA GLY A 50 6.15 0.52 10.57
C GLY A 50 6.21 1.81 9.74
N ALA A 51 5.31 1.98 8.77
CA ALA A 51 5.20 3.21 7.99
C ALA A 51 4.39 4.30 8.71
N ILE A 52 3.37 3.92 9.48
CA ILE A 52 2.43 4.87 10.11
C ILE A 52 3.01 5.51 11.37
N LEU A 53 3.57 4.70 12.28
CA LEU A 53 3.99 5.18 13.60
C LEU A 53 5.03 6.33 13.57
N PRO A 54 5.96 6.42 12.59
CA PRO A 54 6.89 7.54 12.51
C PRO A 54 6.26 8.88 12.10
N ILE A 55 5.11 8.88 11.41
CA ILE A 55 4.52 10.08 10.82
C ILE A 55 3.26 10.59 11.54
N LEU A 56 2.66 9.75 12.38
CA LEU A 56 1.42 10.06 13.08
C LEU A 56 1.73 10.50 14.51
N GLU A 57 1.19 11.65 14.92
CA GLU A 57 1.47 12.21 16.23
C GLU A 57 0.79 11.40 17.35
N ASP A 58 1.38 11.41 18.55
CA ASP A 58 0.78 10.75 19.71
C ASP A 58 -0.54 11.43 20.10
N GLY A 59 -1.62 10.67 20.22
CA GLY A 59 -2.95 11.18 20.56
C GLY A 59 -3.75 11.79 19.39
N GLU A 60 -3.14 11.92 18.20
CA GLU A 60 -3.85 12.34 16.99
C GLU A 60 -4.93 11.30 16.61
N SER A 61 -6.15 11.77 16.34
CA SER A 61 -7.26 10.94 15.87
C SER A 61 -7.78 11.58 14.59
N ILE A 62 -7.55 10.91 13.46
CA ILE A 62 -7.91 11.39 12.11
C ILE A 62 -8.47 10.22 11.30
N PRO A 63 -9.37 10.50 10.33
CA PRO A 63 -9.83 9.48 9.41
C PRO A 63 -8.65 8.78 8.73
N SER A 64 -8.81 7.49 8.45
CA SER A 64 -7.76 6.67 7.87
C SER A 64 -8.23 5.74 6.76
N ILE A 65 -7.35 5.53 5.79
CA ILE A 65 -7.57 4.70 4.62
C ILE A 65 -6.46 3.67 4.56
N PHE A 66 -6.85 2.39 4.52
CA PHE A 66 -5.94 1.25 4.43
C PHE A 66 -6.18 0.53 3.11
N ALA A 67 -5.28 0.74 2.16
CA ALA A 67 -5.35 0.17 0.82
C ALA A 67 -4.32 -0.95 0.65
N SER A 68 -4.80 -2.16 0.35
CA SER A 68 -3.95 -3.31 0.03
C SER A 68 -4.59 -4.09 -1.10
N ARG A 69 -3.79 -4.49 -2.11
CA ARG A 69 -4.28 -5.19 -3.29
C ARG A 69 -4.80 -6.56 -2.90
N HIS A 70 -4.06 -7.29 -2.07
CA HIS A 70 -4.36 -8.68 -1.74
C HIS A 70 -4.75 -8.93 -0.28
N GLY A 71 -4.50 -7.98 0.63
CA GLY A 71 -4.71 -8.19 2.06
C GLY A 71 -3.82 -9.31 2.61
N ASP A 72 -4.20 -9.90 3.74
CA ASP A 72 -3.41 -10.95 4.39
C ASP A 72 -3.62 -12.32 3.73
N THR A 73 -3.02 -12.47 2.55
CA THR A 73 -3.18 -13.67 1.72
C THR A 73 -2.49 -14.89 2.34
N GLU A 74 -1.39 -14.68 3.08
CA GLU A 74 -0.68 -15.75 3.78
C GLU A 74 -1.53 -16.35 4.90
N LEU A 75 -2.15 -15.51 5.73
CA LEU A 75 -3.10 -15.96 6.75
C LEU A 75 -4.30 -16.69 6.13
N SER A 76 -4.88 -16.10 5.08
CA SER A 76 -6.03 -16.69 4.37
C SER A 76 -5.71 -18.06 3.79
N LEU A 77 -4.52 -18.22 3.19
CA LEU A 77 -4.05 -19.48 2.65
C LEU A 77 -3.81 -20.53 3.75
N SER A 78 -3.24 -20.12 4.89
CA SER A 78 -3.05 -21.03 6.03
C SER A 78 -4.39 -21.58 6.51
N LEU A 79 -5.40 -20.72 6.70
CA LEU A 79 -6.73 -21.16 7.15
C LEU A 79 -7.42 -22.09 6.14
N GLN A 80 -7.25 -21.85 4.85
CA GLN A 80 -7.78 -22.72 3.80
C GLN A 80 -7.06 -24.08 3.77
N LYS A 81 -5.76 -24.12 4.04
CA LYS A 81 -5.00 -25.38 4.16
C LYS A 81 -5.48 -26.20 5.36
N ASP A 82 -5.61 -25.57 6.52
CA ASP A 82 -6.11 -26.22 7.74
C ASP A 82 -7.50 -26.83 7.49
N MET A 83 -8.40 -26.06 6.85
CA MET A 83 -9.72 -26.55 6.44
C MET A 83 -9.66 -27.75 5.49
N GLY A 84 -8.75 -27.74 4.51
CA GLY A 84 -8.55 -28.86 3.58
C GLY A 84 -7.97 -30.12 4.22
N LEU A 85 -7.40 -29.99 5.42
CA LEU A 85 -6.86 -31.09 6.23
C LEU A 85 -7.83 -31.53 7.34
N ASP A 86 -9.07 -31.03 7.35
CA ASP A 86 -10.06 -31.22 8.42
C ASP A 86 -9.55 -30.79 9.81
N GLU A 87 -8.61 -29.84 9.86
CA GLU A 87 -8.12 -29.26 11.11
C GLU A 87 -9.10 -28.20 11.67
N PRO A 88 -9.20 -28.08 13.00
CA PRO A 88 -10.08 -27.10 13.61
C PRO A 88 -9.60 -25.67 13.33
N MET A 89 -10.48 -24.85 12.75
CA MET A 89 -10.19 -23.46 12.43
C MET A 89 -9.92 -22.62 13.69
N SER A 90 -8.82 -21.87 13.68
CA SER A 90 -8.50 -20.90 14.73
C SER A 90 -9.50 -19.73 14.72
N PRO A 91 -10.28 -19.50 15.80
CA PRO A 91 -11.23 -18.37 15.85
C PRO A 91 -10.54 -17.01 15.73
N THR A 92 -9.35 -16.89 16.32
CA THR A 92 -8.52 -15.69 16.23
C THR A 92 -7.98 -15.50 14.81
N GLY A 93 -7.53 -16.58 14.17
CA GLY A 93 -7.05 -16.54 12.79
C GLY A 93 -8.16 -16.09 11.84
N PHE A 94 -9.34 -16.70 11.94
CA PHE A 94 -10.52 -16.32 11.15
C PHE A 94 -10.90 -14.85 11.35
N SER A 95 -10.92 -14.36 12.59
CA SER A 95 -11.24 -12.97 12.90
C SER A 95 -10.23 -11.96 12.34
N LEU A 96 -9.00 -12.40 12.05
CA LEU A 96 -7.93 -11.57 11.49
C LEU A 96 -7.78 -11.74 9.97
N ALA A 97 -8.50 -12.66 9.34
CA ALA A 97 -8.44 -12.92 7.90
C ALA A 97 -9.26 -11.92 7.06
N VAL A 98 -10.09 -11.10 7.70
CA VAL A 98 -10.84 -10.04 7.02
C VAL A 98 -9.91 -8.91 6.58
N HIS A 99 -10.19 -8.29 5.43
CA HIS A 99 -9.33 -7.25 4.84
C HIS A 99 -9.07 -6.05 5.77
N ASN A 100 -10.08 -5.68 6.55
CA ASN A 100 -10.00 -4.57 7.51
C ASN A 100 -9.36 -4.97 8.86
N ALA A 101 -8.78 -6.16 9.01
CA ALA A 101 -8.18 -6.59 10.28
C ALA A 101 -7.01 -5.67 10.71
N VAL A 102 -6.17 -5.25 9.77
CA VAL A 102 -5.03 -4.36 10.05
C VAL A 102 -5.52 -3.00 10.55
N SER A 103 -6.51 -2.42 9.89
CA SER A 103 -7.06 -1.10 10.22
C SER A 103 -7.88 -1.13 11.52
N GLY A 104 -8.62 -2.21 11.77
CA GLY A 104 -9.30 -2.44 13.05
C GLY A 104 -8.34 -2.67 14.22
N LEU A 105 -7.24 -3.40 14.02
CA LEU A 105 -6.22 -3.54 15.06
C LEU A 105 -5.51 -2.20 15.34
N PHE A 106 -5.29 -1.39 14.31
CA PHE A 106 -4.73 -0.04 14.45
C PHE A 106 -5.63 0.85 15.32
N SER A 107 -6.94 0.89 15.03
CA SER A 107 -7.90 1.69 15.80
C SER A 107 -7.97 1.24 17.26
N ILE A 108 -8.05 -0.07 17.51
CA ILE A 108 -8.05 -0.65 18.86
C ILE A 108 -6.75 -0.30 19.60
N ALA A 109 -5.60 -0.38 18.92
CA ALA A 109 -4.30 -0.08 19.52
C ALA A 109 -4.17 1.38 19.96
N ARG A 110 -4.75 2.31 19.20
CA ARG A 110 -4.75 3.75 19.49
C ARG A 110 -5.93 4.21 20.35
N LYS A 111 -6.96 3.37 20.52
CA LYS A 111 -8.27 3.77 21.06
C LYS A 111 -8.89 4.92 20.25
N ASP A 112 -8.67 4.87 18.94
CA ASP A 112 -9.14 5.87 17.99
C ASP A 112 -10.49 5.41 17.39
N THR A 113 -11.50 6.28 17.42
CA THR A 113 -12.83 6.02 16.88
C THR A 113 -13.13 6.82 15.61
N SER A 114 -12.11 7.44 15.02
CA SER A 114 -12.22 8.14 13.72
C SER A 114 -12.58 7.16 12.61
N GLU A 115 -13.09 7.69 11.50
CA GLU A 115 -13.53 6.90 10.35
C GLU A 115 -12.38 6.07 9.76
N ILE A 116 -12.68 4.84 9.34
CA ILE A 116 -11.70 3.94 8.74
C ILE A 116 -12.29 3.29 7.49
N THR A 117 -11.65 3.53 6.35
CA THR A 117 -11.95 2.84 5.09
C THR A 117 -10.85 1.82 4.80
N SER A 118 -11.22 0.60 4.40
CA SER A 118 -10.26 -0.42 3.92
C SER A 118 -10.57 -0.75 2.47
N ILE A 119 -9.60 -0.54 1.57
CA ILE A 119 -9.75 -0.66 0.11
C ILE A 119 -8.93 -1.83 -0.40
N SER A 120 -9.52 -2.62 -1.28
CA SER A 120 -8.81 -3.56 -2.14
C SER A 120 -9.16 -3.27 -3.59
N ALA A 121 -8.12 -3.16 -4.42
CA ALA A 121 -8.26 -2.93 -5.84
C ALA A 121 -7.10 -3.61 -6.56
N MET A 122 -7.42 -4.38 -7.61
CA MET A 122 -6.40 -5.08 -8.40
C MET A 122 -5.58 -4.11 -9.26
N GLU A 123 -6.21 -3.03 -9.71
CA GLU A 123 -5.65 -1.98 -10.55
C GLU A 123 -5.98 -0.62 -9.95
N ALA A 124 -5.11 0.36 -10.17
CA ALA A 124 -5.29 1.74 -9.70
C ALA A 124 -5.52 1.83 -8.18
N LEU A 125 -4.83 1.00 -7.38
CA LEU A 125 -4.98 0.96 -5.92
C LEU A 125 -4.58 2.28 -5.28
N VAL A 126 -3.46 2.86 -5.72
CA VAL A 126 -2.98 4.15 -5.20
C VAL A 126 -3.96 5.24 -5.58
N LEU A 127 -4.37 5.29 -6.85
CA LEU A 127 -5.35 6.27 -7.32
C LEU A 127 -6.66 6.17 -6.53
N GLN A 128 -7.22 4.97 -6.35
CA GLN A 128 -8.48 4.79 -5.63
C GLN A 128 -8.35 5.18 -4.15
N ALA A 129 -7.22 4.87 -3.51
CA ALA A 129 -6.96 5.31 -2.13
C ALA A 129 -6.87 6.84 -2.02
N LEU A 130 -6.25 7.50 -2.99
CA LEU A 130 -6.16 8.96 -3.04
C LEU A 130 -7.51 9.61 -3.34
N LEU A 131 -8.34 9.03 -4.22
CA LEU A 131 -9.70 9.52 -4.50
C LEU A 131 -10.60 9.42 -3.26
N GLU A 132 -10.53 8.31 -2.52
CA GLU A 132 -11.20 8.19 -1.22
C GLU A 132 -10.71 9.27 -0.24
N ALA A 133 -9.39 9.52 -0.19
CA ALA A 133 -8.84 10.56 0.67
C ALA A 133 -9.34 11.96 0.30
N VAL A 134 -9.42 12.30 -1.00
CA VAL A 134 -10.01 13.56 -1.47
C VAL A 134 -11.47 13.69 -1.01
N GLY A 135 -12.23 12.61 -1.03
CA GLY A 135 -13.60 12.56 -0.51
C GLY A 135 -13.66 12.83 1.00
N GLN A 136 -12.85 12.13 1.79
CA GLN A 136 -12.80 12.33 3.26
C GLN A 136 -12.32 13.73 3.64
N LEU A 137 -11.39 14.31 2.87
CA LEU A 137 -10.89 15.66 3.08
C LEU A 137 -11.96 16.75 2.90
N GLN A 138 -13.09 16.45 2.25
CA GLN A 138 -14.20 17.42 2.15
C GLN A 138 -14.84 17.75 3.51
N VAL A 139 -14.71 16.83 4.47
CA VAL A 139 -15.30 16.96 5.82
C VAL A 139 -14.25 16.88 6.93
N SER A 140 -12.99 16.61 6.60
CA SER A 140 -11.89 16.43 7.54
C SER A 140 -10.67 17.24 7.13
N ALA A 141 -9.95 17.82 8.09
CA ALA A 141 -8.77 18.63 7.79
C ALA A 141 -7.56 17.79 7.31
N ARG A 142 -7.43 16.58 7.85
CA ARG A 142 -6.32 15.66 7.61
C ARG A 142 -6.83 14.23 7.49
N VAL A 143 -6.19 13.42 6.65
CA VAL A 143 -6.50 11.99 6.46
C VAL A 143 -5.21 11.18 6.39
N LEU A 144 -5.14 10.08 7.14
CA LEU A 144 -4.05 9.10 7.02
C LEU A 144 -4.35 8.17 5.85
N CYS A 145 -3.50 8.11 4.85
CA CYS A 145 -3.60 7.15 3.75
C CYS A 145 -2.42 6.18 3.79
N VAL A 146 -2.71 4.88 3.75
CA VAL A 146 -1.71 3.81 3.82
C VAL A 146 -1.92 2.84 2.67
N VAL A 147 -0.93 2.74 1.78
CA VAL A 147 -0.88 1.73 0.70
C VAL A 147 0.18 0.69 1.08
N TYR A 148 -0.22 -0.57 1.21
CA TYR A 148 0.65 -1.62 1.74
C TYR A 148 0.30 -2.99 1.18
N ASP A 149 1.31 -3.83 1.02
CA ASP A 149 1.10 -5.20 0.57
C ASP A 149 2.26 -6.13 0.93
N MET A 150 2.02 -7.42 0.73
CA MET A 150 2.97 -8.51 0.89
C MET A 150 3.14 -9.26 -0.44
N PRO A 151 4.29 -9.90 -0.67
CA PRO A 151 4.44 -10.83 -1.78
C PRO A 151 3.38 -11.93 -1.69
N LEU A 152 2.79 -12.28 -2.83
CA LEU A 152 1.83 -13.38 -2.87
C LEU A 152 2.51 -14.70 -2.52
N PRO A 153 1.95 -15.50 -1.60
CA PRO A 153 2.49 -16.81 -1.30
C PRO A 153 2.24 -17.78 -2.48
N GLU A 154 3.10 -18.79 -2.64
CA GLU A 154 2.78 -19.95 -3.47
C GLU A 154 1.49 -20.62 -2.94
N PRO A 155 0.50 -20.95 -3.79
CA PRO A 155 0.60 -21.09 -5.24
C PRO A 155 0.08 -19.88 -6.05
N PHE A 156 -0.13 -18.72 -5.42
CA PHE A 156 -0.81 -17.58 -6.05
C PHE A 156 0.10 -16.69 -6.90
N SER A 157 1.40 -16.67 -6.57
CA SER A 157 2.46 -15.94 -7.28
C SER A 157 2.45 -16.11 -8.81
N ARG A 158 2.00 -17.27 -9.32
CA ARG A 158 1.94 -17.57 -10.76
C ARG A 158 0.76 -16.94 -11.50
N PHE A 159 -0.30 -16.53 -10.80
CA PHE A 159 -1.52 -16.02 -11.43
C PHE A 159 -1.50 -14.52 -11.68
N THR A 160 -0.69 -13.78 -10.92
CA THR A 160 -0.53 -12.33 -11.12
C THR A 160 0.88 -11.90 -10.79
N LYS A 161 1.39 -10.93 -11.56
CA LYS A 161 2.64 -10.25 -11.21
C LYS A 161 2.38 -9.29 -10.06
N GLY A 162 3.28 -9.28 -9.09
CA GLY A 162 3.26 -8.40 -7.94
C GLY A 162 4.69 -8.08 -7.50
N ASP A 163 4.81 -7.13 -6.57
CA ASP A 163 6.08 -6.80 -5.97
C ASP A 163 6.58 -7.99 -5.13
N GLN A 164 7.87 -8.30 -5.25
CA GLN A 164 8.46 -9.50 -4.62
C GLN A 164 8.94 -9.28 -3.19
N PHE A 165 8.70 -8.10 -2.64
CA PHE A 165 9.06 -7.75 -1.27
C PHE A 165 7.91 -7.01 -0.58
N PRO A 166 7.83 -7.07 0.76
CA PRO A 166 6.80 -6.35 1.49
C PRO A 166 7.04 -4.85 1.49
N TYR A 167 5.97 -4.07 1.35
CA TYR A 167 6.06 -2.61 1.41
C TYR A 167 4.86 -1.99 2.11
N ALA A 168 5.08 -0.77 2.62
CA ALA A 168 4.05 0.13 3.10
C ALA A 168 4.45 1.58 2.85
N ILE A 169 3.53 2.36 2.31
CA ILE A 169 3.61 3.80 2.05
C ILE A 169 2.53 4.44 2.92
N ALA A 170 2.92 5.23 3.91
CA ALA A 170 1.98 5.97 4.75
C ALA A 170 2.17 7.47 4.50
N MET A 171 1.06 8.19 4.41
CA MET A 171 1.02 9.63 4.13
C MET A 171 -0.07 10.29 4.96
N ILE A 172 0.19 11.51 5.42
CA ILE A 172 -0.83 12.40 5.94
C ILE A 172 -1.20 13.37 4.82
N LEU A 173 -2.47 13.35 4.42
CA LEU A 173 -3.01 14.20 3.36
C LEU A 173 -3.78 15.36 3.99
N SER A 174 -3.67 16.54 3.41
CA SER A 174 -4.31 17.78 3.87
C SER A 174 -4.61 18.68 2.68
N GLN A 175 -5.65 19.50 2.77
CA GLN A 175 -5.95 20.52 1.74
C GLN A 175 -5.12 21.80 1.89
N THR A 176 -4.53 22.04 3.08
CA THR A 176 -3.98 23.35 3.45
C THR A 176 -2.48 23.35 3.74
N THR A 177 -1.87 22.17 3.86
CA THR A 177 -0.47 22.04 4.30
C THR A 177 0.24 20.92 3.57
N GLY A 178 1.54 21.11 3.31
CA GLY A 178 2.42 20.09 2.72
C GLY A 178 2.74 20.34 1.24
N ASP A 179 3.32 19.33 0.58
CA ASP A 179 3.55 19.34 -0.86
C ASP A 179 2.21 19.25 -1.61
N SER A 180 2.04 20.08 -2.63
CA SER A 180 0.79 20.11 -3.42
C SER A 180 0.83 19.10 -4.55
N TYR A 181 -0.27 18.37 -4.74
CA TYR A 181 -0.45 17.40 -5.83
C TYR A 181 -1.82 17.58 -6.49
N SER A 182 -1.91 17.35 -7.80
CA SER A 182 -3.16 17.29 -8.54
C SER A 182 -3.47 15.85 -8.98
N ILE A 183 -4.76 15.54 -9.05
CA ILE A 183 -5.29 14.29 -9.62
C ILE A 183 -6.25 14.68 -10.72
N GLU A 184 -5.93 14.32 -11.96
CA GLU A 184 -6.69 14.74 -13.14
C GLU A 184 -7.04 13.52 -13.99
N GLN A 185 -8.28 13.49 -14.49
CA GLN A 185 -8.69 12.53 -15.52
C GLN A 185 -8.31 13.11 -16.89
N CYS A 186 -7.36 12.49 -17.59
CA CYS A 186 -6.77 13.01 -18.83
C CYS A 186 -7.48 12.54 -20.11
N GLY A 187 -8.52 11.71 -20.02
CA GLY A 187 -9.32 11.25 -21.17
C GLY A 187 -9.68 9.76 -21.11
N ASN A 188 -10.47 9.30 -22.08
CA ASN A 188 -10.80 7.88 -22.26
C ASN A 188 -9.72 7.18 -23.07
N ILE A 189 -9.36 5.96 -22.68
CA ILE A 189 -8.37 5.11 -23.38
C ILE A 189 -8.79 4.87 -24.83
N ASN A 190 -10.09 4.91 -25.12
CA ASN A 190 -10.65 4.73 -26.47
C ASN A 190 -10.35 5.89 -27.45
N ASP A 191 -9.90 7.06 -26.97
CA ASP A 191 -9.49 8.18 -27.82
C ASP A 191 -8.00 8.11 -28.21
N ILE A 192 -7.25 7.16 -27.65
CA ILE A 192 -5.85 6.87 -28.01
C ILE A 192 -5.87 5.81 -29.12
N ILE A 193 -6.04 6.25 -30.36
CA ILE A 193 -5.83 5.43 -31.56
C ILE A 193 -4.32 5.18 -31.68
N GLU A 194 -3.81 4.20 -30.93
CA GLU A 194 -2.76 3.25 -31.31
C GLU A 194 -2.34 2.47 -30.06
N PRO A 195 -2.37 1.12 -30.07
CA PRO A 195 -1.70 0.37 -29.03
C PRO A 195 -0.20 0.75 -29.06
N PRO A 196 0.45 1.01 -27.92
CA PRO A 196 1.88 1.26 -27.91
C PRO A 196 2.56 0.06 -28.58
N SER A 197 3.23 0.34 -29.70
CA SER A 197 3.98 -0.64 -30.46
C SER A 197 4.84 -1.46 -29.51
N VAL A 198 4.57 -2.77 -29.46
CA VAL A 198 5.36 -3.74 -28.70
C VAL A 198 6.78 -3.71 -29.27
N SER A 199 7.63 -2.89 -28.65
CA SER A 199 9.04 -2.83 -28.99
C SER A 199 9.69 -4.14 -28.54
N LYS A 200 10.54 -4.65 -29.45
CA LYS A 200 11.26 -5.93 -29.38
C LYS A 200 11.89 -6.22 -28.00
N PRO A 201 12.09 -7.51 -27.65
CA PRO A 201 12.59 -7.89 -26.34
C PRO A 201 14.01 -7.36 -26.15
N ILE A 202 14.17 -6.49 -25.17
CA ILE A 202 15.46 -6.02 -24.68
C ILE A 202 15.74 -6.78 -23.39
N ASN A 203 16.77 -7.61 -23.41
CA ASN A 203 17.30 -8.35 -22.26
C ASN A 203 17.67 -7.41 -21.10
N SER A 204 17.12 -7.65 -19.90
CA SER A 204 17.84 -7.70 -18.61
C SER A 204 16.85 -7.89 -17.46
N GLU A 205 17.20 -8.74 -16.50
CA GLU A 205 16.37 -9.21 -15.36
C GLU A 205 15.93 -8.10 -14.38
N LEU A 206 16.29 -6.84 -14.62
CA LEU A 206 16.02 -5.68 -13.76
C LEU A 206 14.89 -4.76 -14.27
N LYS A 207 14.23 -5.10 -15.39
CA LYS A 207 13.14 -4.30 -16.01
C LYS A 207 11.78 -4.32 -15.30
N GLN A 208 11.69 -4.74 -14.02
CA GLN A 208 10.41 -5.07 -13.37
C GLN A 208 9.95 -4.14 -12.23
N ILE A 209 10.55 -2.97 -12.04
CA ILE A 209 10.08 -1.97 -11.05
C ILE A 209 9.20 -0.96 -11.78
N ASN A 210 7.97 -1.36 -12.06
CA ASN A 210 6.97 -0.48 -12.68
C ASN A 210 5.56 -0.68 -12.11
N SER A 211 5.44 -1.30 -10.93
CA SER A 211 4.16 -1.38 -10.25
C SER A 211 3.68 0.04 -9.89
N GLU A 212 2.37 0.22 -9.78
CA GLU A 212 1.77 1.50 -9.43
C GLU A 212 2.31 2.09 -8.10
N PRO A 213 2.46 1.32 -7.00
CA PRO A 213 3.04 1.83 -5.77
C PRO A 213 4.49 2.32 -5.94
N LEU A 214 5.30 1.63 -6.75
CA LEU A 214 6.70 2.03 -6.98
C LEU A 214 6.78 3.28 -7.87
N ARG A 215 5.94 3.40 -8.90
CA ARG A 215 5.82 4.65 -9.69
C ARG A 215 5.34 5.81 -8.83
N PHE A 216 4.43 5.55 -7.90
CA PHE A 216 3.99 6.55 -6.94
C PHE A 216 5.11 6.95 -5.97
N LEU A 217 5.93 6.00 -5.50
CA LEU A 217 7.13 6.34 -4.72
C LEU A 217 8.11 7.19 -5.52
N GLN A 218 8.32 6.92 -6.82
CA GLN A 218 9.15 7.78 -7.67
C GLN A 218 8.66 9.24 -7.68
N LEU A 219 7.34 9.45 -7.69
CA LEU A 219 6.73 10.78 -7.56
C LEU A 219 7.01 11.38 -6.17
N LEU A 220 6.78 10.63 -5.08
CA LEU A 220 7.01 11.11 -3.72
C LEU A 220 8.50 11.38 -3.40
N THR A 221 9.41 10.68 -4.09
CA THR A 221 10.87 10.86 -3.96
C THR A 221 11.45 11.88 -4.94
N ASP A 222 10.62 12.62 -5.68
CA ASP A 222 11.05 13.63 -6.65
C ASP A 222 11.97 13.06 -7.76
N ILE A 223 11.79 11.79 -8.12
CA ILE A 223 12.43 11.14 -9.28
C ILE A 223 11.59 11.40 -10.54
N SER A 224 10.26 11.38 -10.39
CA SER A 224 9.30 11.76 -11.42
C SER A 224 8.47 12.95 -10.95
N SER A 225 7.97 13.77 -11.89
CA SER A 225 7.02 14.85 -11.62
C SER A 225 5.56 14.40 -11.69
N ALA A 226 5.28 13.23 -12.28
CA ALA A 226 3.94 12.66 -12.40
C ALA A 226 3.96 11.13 -12.46
N THR A 227 2.81 10.51 -12.17
CA THR A 227 2.53 9.10 -12.42
C THR A 227 1.14 8.94 -13.03
N ASP A 228 1.01 8.01 -13.98
CA ASP A 228 -0.24 7.74 -14.68
C ASP A 228 -0.84 6.40 -14.23
N SER A 229 -2.15 6.36 -14.04
CA SER A 229 -2.93 5.16 -13.68
C SER A 229 -4.12 5.01 -14.61
N GLN A 230 -4.56 3.77 -14.82
CA GLN A 230 -5.74 3.45 -15.62
C GLN A 230 -6.83 2.89 -14.73
N LEU A 231 -8.03 3.43 -14.84
CA LEU A 231 -9.18 2.99 -14.06
C LEU A 231 -10.45 3.13 -14.90
N ASN A 232 -11.22 2.05 -15.05
CA ASN A 232 -12.51 2.02 -15.75
C ASN A 232 -12.48 2.62 -17.17
N GLY A 233 -11.42 2.35 -17.94
CA GLY A 233 -11.28 2.86 -19.30
C GLY A 233 -10.84 4.32 -19.40
N ALA A 234 -10.54 4.98 -18.28
CA ALA A 234 -10.00 6.34 -18.23
C ALA A 234 -8.53 6.35 -17.82
N SER A 235 -7.78 7.31 -18.36
CA SER A 235 -6.42 7.63 -17.92
C SER A 235 -6.47 8.72 -16.85
N TRP A 236 -5.76 8.49 -15.76
CA TRP A 236 -5.63 9.41 -14.64
C TRP A 236 -4.18 9.77 -14.42
N ARG A 237 -3.91 11.04 -14.12
CA ARG A 237 -2.57 11.55 -13.83
C ARG A 237 -2.55 12.11 -12.42
N ILE A 238 -1.53 11.71 -11.66
CA ILE A 238 -1.19 12.28 -10.37
C ILE A 238 0.12 13.05 -10.58
N ALA A 239 0.14 14.36 -10.30
CA ALA A 239 1.31 15.21 -10.56
C ALA A 239 1.61 16.12 -9.37
N LYS A 240 2.90 16.43 -9.14
CA LYS A 240 3.30 17.43 -8.14
C LYS A 240 3.06 18.83 -8.71
N VAL A 241 2.32 19.66 -7.98
CA VAL A 241 2.07 21.06 -8.33
C VAL A 241 3.25 21.90 -7.86
N LYS A 242 3.77 22.74 -8.75
CA LYS A 242 4.89 23.65 -8.45
C LYS A 242 4.43 24.90 -7.74
#